data_AF-A0A392S435-F1
#
_entry.id   AF-A0A392S435-F1
#
_cell.length_a   1.000
_cell.length_b   1.000
_cell.length_c   1.000
_cell.angle_alpha   90.00
_cell.angle_beta   90.00
_cell.angle_gamma   90.00
#
_symmetry.space_group_name_H-M   'P 1'
#
loop_
_entity.id
_entity.type
_entity.pdbx_description
1 polymer ?
#
loop_
_entity_poly.entity_id
_entity_poly.type
_entity_poly.pdbx_seq_one_letter_code
_entity_poly.pdbx_strand_id
1 'polypeptide(L)'
;EYLKDFDFDLRYHPGKANVVADALSRKALLASELMIHKCNLIENFRNLNLNMVNVGDGIVMNKLEISCDLRDMIIQAQMNDPDVQRRINNHEFSVATDGAILYNGRLCVPN
;
A
#
# COMPACT_ATOMS: atom_id res chain seq x y z
N GLU A 1 -22.97 -26.90 5.42
CA GLU A 1 -23.70 -25.67 5.73
C GLU A 1 -24.09 -25.03 4.41
N TYR A 2 -25.40 -24.95 4.17
CA TYR A 2 -26.02 -24.44 2.96
C TYR A 2 -26.83 -23.20 3.30
N LEU A 3 -27.20 -22.43 2.28
CA LEU A 3 -28.03 -21.24 2.45
C LEU A 3 -29.31 -21.57 3.25
N LYS A 4 -29.97 -22.69 2.95
CA LYS A 4 -31.18 -23.19 3.65
C LYS A 4 -31.00 -23.48 5.14
N ASP A 5 -29.77 -23.58 5.63
CA ASP A 5 -29.46 -23.87 7.02
C ASP A 5 -29.38 -22.57 7.87
N PHE A 6 -29.48 -21.39 7.23
CA PHE A 6 -29.53 -20.08 7.88
C PHE A 6 -30.95 -19.51 7.86
N ASP A 7 -31.36 -18.86 8.95
CA ASP A 7 -32.55 -18.03 8.99
C ASP A 7 -32.19 -16.59 8.56
N PHE A 8 -32.42 -16.27 7.29
CA PHE A 8 -32.11 -14.96 6.70
C PHE A 8 -33.14 -14.59 5.64
N ASP A 9 -33.22 -13.29 5.33
CA ASP A 9 -34.12 -12.72 4.34
C ASP A 9 -33.33 -11.91 3.31
N LEU A 10 -33.59 -12.17 2.02
CA LEU A 10 -32.90 -11.53 0.90
C LEU A 10 -33.58 -10.20 0.57
N ARG A 11 -32.99 -9.10 1.04
CA ARG A 11 -33.53 -7.76 0.79
C ARG A 11 -32.62 -6.95 -0.12
N TYR A 12 -33.21 -6.35 -1.15
CA TYR A 12 -32.52 -5.41 -2.03
C TYR A 12 -32.36 -4.06 -1.34
N HIS A 13 -31.13 -3.58 -1.24
CA HIS A 13 -30.78 -2.35 -0.55
C HIS A 13 -29.98 -1.40 -1.46
N PRO A 14 -30.66 -0.62 -2.31
CA PRO A 14 -29.99 0.33 -3.19
C PRO A 14 -29.39 1.50 -2.40
N GLY A 15 -28.22 1.98 -2.83
CA GLY A 15 -27.60 3.19 -2.29
C GLY A 15 -26.92 3.01 -0.93
N LYS A 16 -27.32 3.82 0.07
CA LYS A 16 -26.57 4.04 1.32
C LYS A 16 -26.30 2.78 2.16
N ALA A 17 -27.20 1.80 2.11
CA ALA A 17 -27.06 0.56 2.85
C ALA A 17 -25.98 -0.39 2.27
N ASN A 18 -25.56 -0.20 1.00
CA ASN A 18 -24.50 -0.98 0.36
C ASN A 18 -23.12 -0.32 0.44
N VAL A 19 -22.99 0.87 1.03
CA VAL A 19 -21.74 1.67 1.00
C VAL A 19 -20.58 0.92 1.67
N VAL A 20 -20.84 0.24 2.78
CA VAL A 20 -19.79 -0.52 3.50
C VAL A 20 -19.35 -1.74 2.68
N ALA A 21 -20.31 -2.50 2.15
CA ALA A 21 -20.02 -3.68 1.32
C ALA A 21 -19.28 -3.30 0.03
N ASP A 22 -19.68 -2.20 -0.62
CA ASP A 22 -19.01 -1.66 -1.80
C ASP A 22 -17.59 -1.19 -1.47
N ALA A 23 -17.41 -0.39 -0.41
CA ALA A 23 -16.08 0.08 0.00
C ALA A 23 -15.14 -1.09 0.35
N LEU A 24 -15.65 -2.11 1.04
CA LEU A 24 -14.87 -3.31 1.37
C LEU A 24 -14.54 -4.15 0.13
N SER A 25 -15.50 -4.31 -0.79
CA SER A 25 -15.29 -5.01 -2.06
C SER A 25 -14.23 -4.33 -2.92
N ARG A 26 -14.29 -2.99 -3.03
CA ARG A 26 -13.27 -2.22 -3.75
C ARG A 26 -11.90 -2.34 -3.11
N LYS A 27 -11.81 -2.33 -1.78
CA LYS A 27 -10.54 -2.55 -1.06
C LYS A 27 -9.96 -3.93 -1.38
N ALA A 28 -10.78 -4.98 -1.37
CA ALA A 28 -10.34 -6.34 -1.69
C ALA A 28 -9.90 -6.49 -3.15
N LEU A 29 -10.62 -5.86 -4.07
CA LEU A 29 -10.28 -5.84 -5.50
C LEU A 29 -8.93 -5.16 -5.74
N LEU A 30 -8.73 -3.95 -5.21
CA LEU A 30 -7.47 -3.21 -5.35
C LEU A 30 -6.28 -3.97 -4.76
N ALA A 31 -6.47 -4.60 -3.59
CA ALA A 31 -5.42 -5.44 -3.00
C ALA A 31 -5.05 -6.63 -3.88
N SER A 32 -6.05 -7.27 -4.50
CA SER A 32 -5.84 -8.39 -5.44
C SER A 32 -5.10 -7.95 -6.69
N GLU A 33 -5.47 -6.80 -7.27
CA GLU A 33 -4.82 -6.22 -8.43
C GLU A 33 -3.34 -5.90 -8.17
N LEU A 34 -3.04 -5.22 -7.05
CA LEU A 34 -1.66 -4.94 -6.65
C LEU A 34 -0.84 -6.22 -6.44
N MET A 35 -1.46 -7.28 -5.89
CA MET A 35 -0.79 -8.56 -5.71
C MET A 35 -0.47 -9.23 -7.05
N ILE A 36 -1.36 -9.17 -8.04
CA ILE A 36 -1.10 -9.65 -9.40
C ILE A 36 0.08 -8.91 -10.02
N HIS A 37 0.09 -7.57 -9.94
CA HIS A 37 1.21 -6.77 -10.44
C HIS A 37 2.53 -7.13 -9.77
N LYS A 38 2.53 -7.34 -8.45
CA LYS A 38 3.71 -7.78 -7.71
C LYS A 38 4.20 -9.17 -8.16
N CYS A 39 3.30 -10.12 -8.36
CA CYS A 39 3.65 -11.44 -8.89
C CYS A 39 4.28 -11.35 -10.28
N ASN A 40 3.70 -10.54 -11.17
CA ASN A 40 4.25 -10.31 -12.51
C ASN A 40 5.65 -9.69 -12.45
N LEU A 41 5.88 -8.74 -11.55
CA LEU A 41 7.21 -8.16 -11.35
C LEU A 41 8.22 -9.23 -10.91
N ILE A 42 7.86 -10.08 -9.94
CA ILE A 42 8.74 -11.16 -9.46
C ILE A 42 9.08 -12.13 -10.60
N GLU A 43 8.11 -12.51 -11.43
CA GLU A 43 8.34 -13.37 -12.60
C GLU A 43 9.24 -12.70 -13.64
N ASN A 44 9.02 -11.41 -13.93
CA ASN A 44 9.91 -10.65 -14.81
C ASN A 44 11.35 -10.63 -14.27
N PHE A 45 11.53 -10.49 -12.95
CA PHE A 45 12.85 -10.54 -12.32
C PHE A 45 13.54 -11.89 -12.48
N ARG A 46 12.79 -13.00 -12.33
CA ARG A 46 13.32 -14.35 -12.59
C ARG A 46 13.75 -14.49 -14.05
N ASN A 47 12.95 -13.94 -14.97
CA ASN A 47 13.21 -14.01 -16.41
C ASN A 47 14.36 -13.13 -16.88
N LEU A 48 14.82 -12.14 -16.09
CA LEU A 48 16.00 -11.33 -16.42
C LEU A 48 17.29 -12.16 -16.53
N ASN A 49 17.28 -13.42 -16.05
CA ASN A 49 18.41 -14.35 -16.16
C ASN A 49 19.75 -13.69 -15.76
N LEU A 50 19.74 -13.01 -14.62
CA LEU A 50 20.90 -12.28 -14.10
C LEU A 50 22.00 -13.30 -13.74
N ASN A 51 22.97 -13.46 -14.64
CA ASN A 51 24.07 -14.38 -14.48
C ASN A 51 25.29 -13.69 -13.88
N MET A 52 26.02 -14.42 -13.03
CA MET A 52 27.31 -13.98 -12.51
C MET A 52 28.38 -14.21 -13.57
N VAL A 53 29.08 -13.15 -13.97
CA VAL A 53 30.20 -13.25 -14.91
C VAL A 53 31.50 -13.27 -14.10
N ASN A 54 32.35 -14.25 -14.36
CA ASN A 54 33.68 -14.30 -13.76
C ASN A 54 34.60 -13.34 -14.53
N VAL A 55 35.00 -12.25 -13.89
CA VAL A 55 35.93 -11.27 -14.45
C VAL A 55 37.27 -11.56 -13.79
N GLY A 56 38.15 -12.32 -14.47
CA GLY A 56 39.55 -12.67 -14.16
C GLY A 56 40.07 -12.53 -12.71
N ASP A 57 40.05 -11.30 -12.16
CA ASP A 57 40.60 -10.93 -10.86
C ASP A 57 39.55 -10.81 -9.73
N GLY A 58 38.28 -11.18 -9.94
CA GLY A 58 37.29 -11.16 -8.87
C GLY A 58 35.86 -11.52 -9.28
N ILE A 59 34.99 -11.64 -8.26
CA ILE A 59 33.55 -11.81 -8.45
C ILE A 59 32.90 -10.43 -8.48
N VAL A 60 32.31 -10.05 -9.61
CA VAL A 60 31.48 -8.84 -9.73
C VAL A 60 30.01 -9.26 -9.67
N MET A 61 29.28 -8.74 -8.69
CA MET A 61 27.85 -8.97 -8.54
C MET A 61 27.09 -7.66 -8.80
N ASN A 62 26.17 -7.68 -9.75
CA ASN A 62 25.28 -6.56 -9.99
C ASN A 62 24.07 -6.67 -9.06
N LYS A 63 23.78 -5.61 -8.30
CA LYS A 63 22.57 -5.49 -7.48
C LYS A 63 21.54 -4.66 -8.21
N LEU A 64 20.36 -5.22 -8.46
CA LEU A 64 19.19 -4.49 -8.91
C LEU A 64 18.19 -4.44 -7.76
N GLU A 65 17.80 -3.25 -7.34
CA GLU A 65 16.84 -3.01 -6.26
C GLU A 65 15.68 -2.19 -6.81
N ILE A 66 14.45 -2.67 -6.57
CA ILE A 66 13.23 -1.88 -6.81
C ILE A 66 12.62 -1.58 -5.45
N SER A 67 12.57 -0.30 -5.14
CA SER A 67 11.91 0.24 -3.95
C SER A 67 10.73 1.12 -4.35
N CYS A 68 9.80 1.29 -3.43
CA CYS A 68 8.69 2.23 -3.58
C CYS A 68 9.04 3.49 -2.78
N ASP A 69 9.11 4.63 -3.47
CA ASP A 69 9.38 5.95 -2.90
C ASP A 69 8.11 6.66 -2.41
N LEU A 70 6.94 6.02 -2.51
CA LEU A 70 5.64 6.61 -2.14
C LEU A 70 5.65 7.20 -0.73
N ARG A 71 6.29 6.52 0.23
CA ARG A 71 6.36 7.01 1.60
C ARG A 71 7.18 8.29 1.69
N ASP A 72 8.34 8.33 1.04
CA ASP A 72 9.19 9.51 0.99
C ASP A 72 8.48 10.65 0.28
N MET A 73 7.80 10.38 -0.83
CA MET A 73 6.96 11.36 -1.53
C MET A 73 5.88 11.94 -0.62
N ILE A 74 5.18 11.10 0.16
CA ILE A 74 4.17 11.57 1.11
C ILE A 74 4.83 12.42 2.20
N ILE A 75 5.97 12.00 2.75
CA ILE A 75 6.70 12.79 3.76
C ILE A 75 7.08 14.15 3.19
N GLN A 76 7.61 14.22 1.96
CA GLN A 76 7.92 15.48 1.30
C GLN A 76 6.68 16.35 1.08
N ALA A 77 5.55 15.75 0.68
CA ALA A 77 4.29 16.48 0.56
C ALA A 77 3.81 17.01 1.91
N GLN A 78 3.93 16.22 2.99
CA GLN A 78 3.55 16.62 4.35
C GLN A 78 4.36 17.82 4.84
N MET A 79 5.65 17.88 4.51
CA MET A 79 6.51 19.02 4.84
C MET A 79 6.03 20.34 4.21
N ASN A 80 5.43 20.24 3.03
CA ASN A 80 4.95 21.40 2.27
C ASN A 80 3.46 21.72 2.51
N ASP A 81 2.71 20.85 3.19
CA ASP A 81 1.28 21.03 3.50
C ASP A 81 1.09 21.83 4.81
N PRO A 82 0.57 23.08 4.75
CA PRO A 82 0.42 23.92 5.94
C PRO A 82 -0.56 23.37 6.96
N ASP A 83 -1.60 22.64 6.52
CA ASP A 83 -2.64 22.11 7.40
C ASP A 83 -2.14 20.88 8.16
N VAL A 84 -1.38 20.01 7.49
CA VAL A 84 -0.72 18.88 8.14
C VAL A 84 0.33 19.38 9.14
N GLN A 85 1.16 20.36 8.77
CA GLN A 85 2.17 20.94 9.67
C GLN A 85 1.57 21.56 10.93
N ARG A 86 0.40 22.22 10.84
CA ARG A 86 -0.28 22.81 12.01
C ARG A 86 -0.82 21.78 12.99
N ARG A 87 -1.16 20.57 12.53
CA ARG A 87 -1.82 19.53 13.33
C ARG A 87 -0.86 18.68 14.16
N ILE A 88 0.45 18.80 13.96
CA ILE A 88 1.49 18.02 14.68
C ILE A 88 1.38 18.19 16.19
N ASN A 89 0.95 19.37 16.66
CA ASN A 89 0.85 19.67 18.10
C ASN A 89 -0.38 19.02 18.79
N ASN A 90 -1.26 18.35 18.04
CA ASN A 90 -2.44 17.68 18.60
C ASN A 90 -2.07 16.29 19.13
N HIS A 91 -2.73 15.84 20.21
CA HIS A 91 -2.40 14.56 20.86
C HIS A 91 -2.64 13.33 19.98
N GLU A 92 -3.48 13.44 18.94
CA GLU A 92 -3.76 12.35 18.00
C GLU A 92 -2.67 12.20 16.94
N PHE A 93 -1.78 13.18 16.84
CA PHE A 93 -0.71 13.21 15.86
C PHE A 93 0.62 12.80 16.49
N SER A 94 1.43 12.10 15.72
CA SER A 94 2.76 11.67 16.11
C SER A 94 3.70 11.74 14.92
N VAL A 95 4.99 12.00 15.17
CA VAL A 95 6.03 11.99 14.14
C VAL A 95 6.84 10.71 14.28
N ALA A 96 6.94 9.93 13.20
CA ALA A 96 7.75 8.72 13.14
C ALA A 96 9.25 9.05 13.03
N THR A 97 10.10 8.03 13.19
CA THR A 97 11.57 8.19 13.15
C THR A 97 12.10 8.71 11.81
N ASP A 98 11.36 8.48 10.73
CA ASP A 98 11.66 8.95 9.38
C ASP A 98 11.05 10.33 9.07
N GLY A 99 10.47 10.99 10.07
CA GLY A 99 9.84 12.30 9.92
C GLY A 99 8.38 12.26 9.42
N ALA A 100 7.80 11.07 9.20
CA ALA A 100 6.43 10.97 8.74
C ALA A 100 5.43 11.39 9.82
N ILE A 101 4.47 12.24 9.45
CA ILE A 101 3.36 12.65 10.31
C ILE A 101 2.26 11.60 10.24
N LEU A 102 1.88 11.09 11.41
CA LEU A 102 0.86 10.06 11.56
C LEU A 102 -0.32 10.60 12.38
N TYR A 103 -1.53 10.20 12.04
CA TYR A 103 -2.75 10.41 12.82
C TYR A 103 -3.22 9.06 13.38
N ASN A 104 -3.25 8.92 14.70
CA ASN A 104 -3.58 7.67 15.38
C ASN A 104 -2.81 6.46 14.79
N GLY A 105 -1.51 6.65 14.55
CA GLY A 105 -0.60 5.64 13.98
C GLY A 105 -0.74 5.41 12.47
N ARG A 106 -1.57 6.17 11.75
CA ARG A 106 -1.77 6.04 10.30
C ARG A 106 -1.11 7.20 9.55
N LEU A 107 -0.47 6.92 8.43
CA LEU A 107 0.19 7.95 7.60
C LEU A 107 -0.82 9.01 7.14
N CYS A 108 -0.56 10.28 7.44
CA CYS A 108 -1.35 11.38 6.91
C CYS A 108 -1.00 11.59 5.43
N VAL A 109 -1.97 11.55 4.53
CA VAL A 109 -1.73 11.82 3.11
C VAL A 109 -2.26 13.23 2.82
N PRO A 110 -1.39 14.21 2.50
CA PRO A 110 -1.79 15.53 2.00
C PRO A 110 -2.69 15.42 0.77
N ASN A 111 -3.57 16.40 0.58
CA ASN A 111 -4.41 16.47 -0.63
C ASN A 111 -3.64 16.96 -1.85
#